data_AF-A0A1I2V3H9-F1
#
_entry.id   AF-A0A1I2V3H9-F1
#
_cell.length_a   1.000
_cell.length_b   1.000
_cell.length_c   1.000
_cell.angle_alpha   90.00
_cell.angle_beta   90.00
_cell.angle_gamma   90.00
#
_symmetry.space_group_name_H-M   'P 1'
#
loop_
_entity.id
_entity.type
_entity.pdbx_description
1 polymer ?
#
loop_
_entity_poly.entity_id
_entity_poly.type
_entity_poly.pdbx_seq_one_letter_code
_entity_poly.pdbx_strand_id
1 'polypeptide(L)'
;MLFDDDTRLLFARYFDGDRDQYIDDFGSVVPDLFDAVLQHTEDYPGINDPGIKEFVVDHQATACSYFRGAADATITDIQKALRVNKAFQQLLDEAN
;
A
#
# COMPACT_ATOMS: atom_id res chain seq x y z
N MET A 1 6.21 2.47 -10.67
CA MET A 1 5.95 2.66 -12.13
C MET A 1 6.78 3.83 -12.59
N LEU A 2 7.47 3.75 -13.73
CA LEU A 2 8.10 4.92 -14.33
C LEU A 2 7.09 5.62 -15.25
N PHE A 3 7.13 6.95 -15.28
CA PHE A 3 6.27 7.79 -16.12
C PHE A 3 7.01 9.06 -16.51
N ASP A 4 6.42 9.85 -17.42
CA ASP A 4 7.01 11.09 -17.94
C ASP A 4 8.38 10.81 -18.61
N ASP A 5 8.35 10.04 -19.71
CA ASP A 5 9.55 9.60 -20.45
C ASP A 5 10.62 8.94 -19.55
N ASP A 6 10.17 8.09 -18.62
CA ASP A 6 10.98 7.39 -17.62
C ASP A 6 11.81 8.28 -16.68
N THR A 7 11.43 9.56 -16.55
CA THR A 7 12.12 10.51 -15.67
C THR A 7 11.54 10.58 -14.26
N ARG A 8 10.34 10.04 -14.04
CA ARG A 8 9.67 10.08 -12.73
C ARG A 8 9.21 8.71 -12.26
N LEU A 9 9.36 8.48 -10.96
CA LEU A 9 8.86 7.29 -10.29
C LEU A 9 7.52 7.56 -9.61
N LEU A 10 6.48 6.83 -10.00
CA LEU A 10 5.21 6.76 -9.29
C LEU A 10 5.23 5.58 -8.32
N PHE A 11 5.05 5.93 -7.05
CA PHE A 11 4.81 5.00 -5.96
C PHE A 11 3.39 5.23 -5.39
N ALA A 12 2.45 4.37 -5.78
CA ALA A 12 1.05 4.48 -5.38
C ALA A 12 0.71 3.47 -4.29
N ARG A 13 0.04 3.92 -3.23
CA ARG A 13 -0.38 3.04 -2.12
C ARG A 13 -1.82 3.25 -1.73
N TYR A 14 -2.38 2.16 -1.24
CA TYR A 14 -3.69 2.10 -0.60
C TYR A 14 -3.51 1.45 0.77
N PHE A 15 -4.13 2.03 1.78
CA PHE A 15 -4.13 1.55 3.16
C PHE A 15 -5.49 1.80 3.79
N ASP A 16 -5.85 0.97 4.76
CA ASP A 16 -7.03 1.15 5.58
C ASP A 16 -6.63 1.97 6.83
N GLY A 17 -7.41 2.99 7.20
CA GLY A 17 -7.17 3.78 8.42
C GLY A 17 -6.47 5.12 8.19
N ASP A 18 -5.76 5.60 9.22
CA ASP A 18 -5.13 6.92 9.24
C ASP A 18 -3.81 6.96 8.45
N ARG A 19 -3.60 8.06 7.72
CA ARG A 19 -2.40 8.25 6.86
C ARG A 19 -1.13 8.39 7.68
N ASP A 20 -1.16 9.13 8.78
CA ASP A 20 0.05 9.49 9.51
C ASP A 20 0.55 8.28 10.30
N GLN A 21 -0.37 7.51 10.90
CA GLN A 21 -0.04 6.21 11.49
C GLN A 21 0.62 5.28 10.46
N TYR A 22 0.11 5.28 9.22
CA TYR A 22 0.69 4.48 8.16
C TYR A 22 2.08 4.94 7.73
N ILE A 23 2.34 6.26 7.66
CA ILE A 23 3.68 6.81 7.37
C ILE A 23 4.66 6.52 8.51
N ASP A 24 4.20 6.46 9.75
CA ASP A 24 5.01 6.05 10.89
C ASP A 24 5.38 4.56 10.82
N ASP A 25 4.40 3.70 10.57
CA ASP A 25 4.62 2.26 10.38
C ASP A 25 5.46 2.00 9.11
N PHE A 26 5.40 2.89 8.12
CA PHE A 26 6.00 2.71 6.81
C PHE A 26 7.51 2.56 6.83
N GLY A 27 8.21 3.37 7.62
CA GLY A 27 9.66 3.26 7.78
C GLY A 27 10.10 1.97 8.47
N SER A 28 9.17 1.29 9.17
CA SER A 28 9.49 0.12 10.00
C SER A 28 9.18 -1.23 9.32
N VAL A 29 8.18 -1.29 8.43
CA VAL A 29 7.68 -2.58 7.92
C VAL A 29 8.45 -3.09 6.70
N VAL A 30 9.00 -2.21 5.86
CA VAL A 30 9.77 -2.59 4.65
C VAL A 30 10.86 -1.58 4.28
N PRO A 31 11.74 -1.16 5.20
CA PRO A 31 12.73 -0.12 4.94
C PRO A 31 13.61 -0.43 3.72
N ASP A 32 14.06 -1.68 3.59
CA ASP A 32 14.97 -2.09 2.51
C ASP A 32 14.34 -2.00 1.11
N LEU A 33 13.04 -2.25 0.98
CA LEU A 33 12.34 -2.13 -0.30
C LEU A 33 12.24 -0.67 -0.72
N PHE A 34 12.01 0.23 0.23
CA PHE A 34 11.97 1.67 -0.05
C PHE A 34 13.32 2.18 -0.46
N ASP A 35 14.34 1.83 0.33
CA ASP A 35 15.69 2.24 0.05
C ASP A 35 16.13 1.76 -1.33
N ALA A 36 15.84 0.50 -1.67
CA ALA A 36 16.17 -0.08 -2.97
C ALA A 36 15.51 0.64 -4.15
N VAL A 37 14.33 1.24 -3.96
CA VAL A 37 13.54 1.88 -5.01
C VAL A 37 13.83 3.39 -5.09
N LEU A 38 13.85 4.08 -3.93
CA LEU A 38 13.97 5.53 -3.83
C LEU A 38 15.42 6.02 -3.92
N GLN A 39 16.43 5.15 -3.69
CA GLN A 39 17.84 5.51 -3.91
C GLN A 39 18.16 5.98 -5.34
N HIS A 40 17.26 5.74 -6.29
CA HIS A 40 17.38 6.17 -7.68
C HIS A 40 16.65 7.49 -7.97
N THR A 41 16.04 8.12 -6.96
CA THR A 41 15.35 9.41 -7.08
C THR A 41 16.24 10.56 -6.62
N GLU A 42 16.01 11.75 -7.17
CA GLU A 42 16.77 12.95 -6.80
C GLU A 42 16.49 13.36 -5.35
N ASP A 43 17.51 13.85 -4.65
CA ASP A 43 17.43 14.38 -3.29
C ASP A 43 16.89 13.42 -2.21
N TYR A 44 16.83 12.11 -2.50
CA TYR A 44 16.43 11.11 -1.53
C TYR A 44 17.43 11.03 -0.36
N PRO A 45 16.99 11.27 0.89
CA PRO A 45 17.90 11.37 2.02
C PRO A 45 18.35 10.00 2.58
N GLY A 46 17.69 8.91 2.17
CA GLY A 46 17.87 7.57 2.74
C GLY A 46 16.76 7.20 3.72
N ILE A 47 16.43 5.90 3.81
CA ILE A 47 15.25 5.44 4.58
C ILE A 47 15.40 5.66 6.09
N ASN A 48 16.63 5.73 6.58
CA ASN A 48 16.96 5.91 8.00
C ASN A 48 17.24 7.38 8.36
N ASP A 49 17.15 8.30 7.40
CA ASP A 49 17.35 9.73 7.67
C ASP A 49 16.14 10.30 8.43
N PRO A 50 16.34 11.12 9.48
CA PRO A 50 15.23 11.70 10.23
C PRO A 50 14.28 12.57 9.39
N GLY A 51 14.74 13.11 8.25
CA GLY A 51 13.96 13.93 7.31
C GLY A 51 13.20 13.13 6.24
N ILE A 52 13.20 11.79 6.30
CA ILE A 52 12.53 10.95 5.30
C ILE A 52 11.02 11.20 5.22
N LYS A 53 10.39 11.54 6.36
CA LYS A 53 8.95 11.80 6.41
C LYS A 53 8.59 13.06 5.65
N GLU A 54 9.36 14.13 5.86
CA GLU A 54 9.24 15.40 5.17
C GLU A 54 9.45 15.21 3.67
N PHE A 55 10.49 14.46 3.27
CA PHE A 55 10.73 14.11 1.86
C PHE A 55 9.51 13.43 1.21
N VAL A 56 8.91 12.45 1.88
CA VAL A 56 7.71 11.75 1.36
C VAL A 56 6.51 12.67 1.25
N VAL A 57 6.32 13.58 2.22
CA VAL A 57 5.22 14.55 2.21
C VAL A 57 5.39 15.57 1.08
N ASP A 58 6.61 16.10 0.90
CA ASP A 58 6.92 17.12 -0.12
C ASP A 58 6.73 16.58 -1.55
N HIS A 59 6.95 15.28 -1.75
CA HIS A 59 6.77 14.61 -3.04
C HIS A 59 5.41 13.91 -3.18
N GLN A 60 4.49 14.08 -2.21
CA GLN A 60 3.17 13.48 -2.28
C GLN A 60 2.25 14.21 -3.27
N ALA A 61 1.66 13.46 -4.20
CA ALA A 61 0.57 13.95 -5.04
C ALA A 61 -0.79 13.45 -4.54
N THR A 62 -1.80 14.33 -4.55
CA THR A 62 -3.20 13.92 -4.28
C THR A 62 -3.75 13.16 -5.48
N ALA A 63 -4.31 11.97 -5.24
CA ALA A 63 -4.93 11.18 -6.30
C ALA A 63 -6.17 11.88 -6.88
N CYS A 64 -6.22 12.05 -8.20
CA CYS A 64 -7.36 12.69 -8.88
C CYS A 64 -8.64 11.83 -8.89
N SER A 65 -8.48 10.51 -8.79
CA SER A 65 -9.60 9.57 -8.72
C SER A 65 -9.21 8.35 -7.92
N TYR A 66 -10.19 7.76 -7.26
CA TYR A 66 -9.99 6.59 -6.45
C TYR A 66 -11.27 5.72 -6.48
N PHE A 67 -11.11 4.46 -6.84
CA PHE A 67 -12.22 3.52 -6.99
C PHE A 67 -12.11 2.39 -5.98
N ARG A 68 -13.21 2.13 -5.26
CA ARG A 68 -13.35 1.01 -4.32
C ARG A 68 -14.42 0.05 -4.79
N GLY A 69 -14.00 -1.13 -5.28
CA GLY A 69 -14.93 -2.19 -5.69
C GLY A 69 -15.71 -2.81 -4.53
N ALA A 70 -15.18 -2.71 -3.30
CA ALA A 70 -15.84 -3.12 -2.06
C ALA A 70 -15.71 -1.99 -1.02
N ALA A 71 -16.48 -0.92 -1.20
CA ALA A 71 -16.36 0.31 -0.41
C ALA A 71 -16.61 0.08 1.10
N ASP A 72 -17.42 -0.92 1.45
CA ASP A 72 -17.83 -1.19 2.83
C ASP A 72 -17.09 -2.37 3.47
N ALA A 73 -16.04 -2.89 2.83
CA ALA A 73 -15.28 -4.03 3.33
C ALA A 73 -13.77 -3.76 3.36
N THR A 74 -13.10 -4.25 4.40
CA THR A 74 -11.64 -4.33 4.46
C THR A 74 -11.14 -5.60 3.78
N ILE A 75 -9.84 -5.67 3.47
CA ILE A 75 -9.22 -6.92 3.00
C ILE A 75 -9.40 -8.05 4.02
N THR A 76 -9.34 -7.72 5.31
CA THR A 76 -9.59 -8.68 6.39
C THR A 76 -11.01 -9.26 6.33
N ASP A 77 -12.01 -8.44 6.04
CA ASP A 77 -13.40 -8.90 5.91
C ASP A 77 -13.59 -9.80 4.69
N ILE A 78 -12.97 -9.43 3.56
CA ILE A 78 -12.99 -10.24 2.34
C ILE A 78 -12.33 -11.59 2.59
N GLN A 79 -11.18 -11.64 3.25
CA GLN A 79 -10.52 -12.89 3.59
C GLN A 79 -11.35 -13.76 4.53
N LYS A 80 -12.05 -13.17 5.50
CA LYS A 80 -13.01 -13.90 6.35
C LYS A 80 -14.15 -14.48 5.52
N ALA A 81 -14.75 -13.69 4.63
CA ALA A 81 -15.83 -14.13 3.76
C ALA A 81 -15.40 -15.29 2.84
N LEU A 82 -14.19 -15.23 2.27
CA LEU A 82 -13.63 -16.30 1.46
C LEU A 82 -13.46 -17.61 2.25
N ARG A 83 -13.00 -17.54 3.51
CA ARG A 83 -12.88 -18.72 4.37
C ARG A 83 -14.24 -19.35 4.67
N VAL A 84 -15.25 -18.53 5.00
CA VAL A 84 -16.60 -18.99 5.27
C VAL A 84 -17.21 -19.64 4.02
N ASN A 85 -17.11 -18.98 2.86
CA ASN A 85 -17.61 -19.53 1.61
C ASN A 85 -16.95 -20.88 1.29
N LYS A 86 -15.63 -20.98 1.44
CA LYS A 86 -14.91 -22.24 1.20
C LYS A 86 -15.43 -23.38 2.09
N ALA A 87 -15.56 -23.15 3.39
CA ALA A 87 -16.07 -24.16 4.32
C ALA A 87 -17.52 -24.55 4.01
N PHE A 88 -18.34 -23.58 3.60
CA PHE A 88 -19.72 -23.81 3.21
C PHE A 88 -19.82 -24.68 1.94
N GLN A 89 -19.01 -24.41 0.91
CA GLN A 89 -18.96 -25.24 -0.29
C GLN A 89 -18.52 -26.67 0.03
N GLN A 90 -17.52 -26.86 0.89
CA GLN A 90 -17.09 -28.20 1.32
C GLN A 90 -18.23 -29.00 1.97
N LEU A 91 -19.04 -28.37 2.82
CA LEU A 91 -20.21 -29.01 3.43
C LEU A 91 -21.27 -29.41 2.39
N LEU A 92 -21.50 -28.57 1.38
CA LEU A 92 -22.45 -28.88 0.31
C LEU A 92 -21.95 -30.05 -0.56
N ASP A 93 -20.66 -30.09 -0.85
CA ASP A 93 -20.04 -31.17 -1.63
C ASP A 93 -20.08 -32.51 -0.88
N GLU A 94 -19.88 -32.51 0.44
CA GLU A 94 -19.95 -33.71 1.29
C GLU A 94 -21.39 -34.23 1.51
N ALA A 95 -22.40 -33.38 1.29
CA ALA A 95 -23.81 -33.71 1.47
C ALA A 95 -24.48 -34.29 0.20
N ASN A 96 -23.78 -34.31 -0.93
CA ASN A 96 -24.19 -34.94 -2.20
C ASN A 96 -23.57 -36.33 -2.38
#